data_AF-A0A959K4A7-F1
#
_entry.id   AF-A0A959K4A7-F1
#
_cell.length_a   1.000
_cell.length_b   1.000
_cell.length_c   1.000
_cell.angle_alpha   90.00
_cell.angle_beta   90.00
_cell.angle_gamma   90.00
#
_symmetry.space_group_name_H-M   'P 1'
#
loop_
_entity.id
_entity.type
_entity.pdbx_description
1 polymer ?
#
loop_
_entity_poly.entity_id
_entity_poly.type
_entity_poly.pdbx_seq_one_letter_code
_entity_poly.pdbx_strand_id
1 'polypeptide(L)'
;MRFKLYALILFASVSFSAQAQSIFEKWPALDQYHEVMAATFHPSEEGNLAPLKSRSGELKSKSARLAATAIPAEFNSPMILSAIKELKKESKAIDKEVRKGKLTDQELTKSMAALHDVFHKIVGLCQDGH
;
A
#
# COMPACT_ATOMS: atom_id res chain seq x y z
N MET A 1 57.53 32.83 28.06
CA MET A 1 56.91 31.90 27.09
C MET A 1 56.41 30.67 27.83
N ARG A 2 55.12 30.33 27.70
CA ARG A 2 54.53 28.97 27.73
C ARG A 2 53.00 29.09 27.73
N PHE A 3 52.41 29.23 26.54
CA PHE A 3 50.97 29.04 26.35
C PHE A 3 50.71 27.53 26.28
N LYS A 4 49.98 26.98 27.26
CA LYS A 4 49.45 25.62 27.18
C LYS A 4 48.14 25.69 26.38
N LEU A 5 48.20 25.28 25.12
CA LEU A 5 47.03 25.14 24.27
C LEU A 5 46.34 23.81 24.62
N TYR A 6 45.25 23.87 25.38
CA TYR A 6 44.36 22.73 25.54
C TYR A 6 43.40 22.72 24.34
N ALA A 7 43.70 21.86 23.36
CA ALA A 7 42.78 21.60 22.26
C ALA A 7 41.63 20.72 22.78
N LEU A 8 40.48 21.33 23.06
CA LEU A 8 39.23 20.62 23.29
C LEU A 8 38.68 20.19 21.92
N ILE A 9 38.96 18.96 21.51
CA ILE A 9 38.34 18.38 20.30
C ILE A 9 36.90 18.03 20.66
N LEU A 10 35.96 18.88 20.28
CA LEU A 10 34.53 18.52 20.25
C LEU A 10 34.34 17.51 19.10
N PHE A 11 34.26 16.22 19.45
CA PHE A 11 33.75 15.20 18.54
C PHE A 11 32.22 15.40 18.45
N ALA A 12 31.77 16.17 17.46
CA ALA A 12 30.37 16.17 17.08
C ALA A 12 30.05 14.80 16.47
N SER A 13 29.47 13.91 17.27
CA SER A 13 28.91 12.64 16.80
C SER A 13 27.74 12.93 15.86
N VAL A 14 28.02 12.95 14.56
CA VAL A 14 26.98 12.99 13.53
C VAL A 14 26.35 11.60 13.52
N SER A 15 25.26 11.42 14.25
CA SER A 15 24.45 10.20 14.17
C SER A 15 23.82 10.14 12.78
N PHE A 16 24.44 9.38 11.88
CA PHE A 16 23.83 9.04 10.59
C PHE A 16 22.75 7.99 10.86
N SER A 17 21.58 8.43 11.31
CA SER A 17 20.41 7.56 11.43
C SER A 17 19.94 7.23 10.01
N ALA A 18 20.38 6.08 9.48
CA ALA A 18 19.70 5.44 8.36
C ALA A 18 18.30 5.04 8.85
N GLN A 19 17.35 5.98 8.79
CA GLN A 19 15.98 5.76 9.22
C GLN A 19 15.36 4.78 8.21
N ALA A 20 15.02 3.58 8.67
CA ALA A 20 14.32 2.60 7.85
C ALA A 20 12.94 3.19 7.49
N GLN A 21 12.84 3.77 6.30
CA GLN A 21 11.58 4.28 5.76
C GLN A 21 10.61 3.09 5.60
N SER A 22 9.35 3.31 5.99
CA SER A 22 8.28 2.34 5.77
C SER A 22 8.06 2.07 4.29
N ILE A 23 7.44 0.94 3.96
CA ILE A 23 7.07 0.59 2.58
C ILE A 23 6.23 1.70 1.94
N PHE A 24 5.32 2.30 2.70
CA PHE A 24 4.40 3.34 2.23
C PHE A 24 5.10 4.66 1.94
N GLU A 25 6.13 5.04 2.71
CA GLU A 25 6.97 6.21 2.41
C GLU A 25 7.81 6.00 1.14
N LYS A 26 8.34 4.79 0.95
CA LYS A 26 9.12 4.43 -0.24
C LYS A 26 8.25 4.24 -1.48
N TRP A 27 6.97 3.89 -1.29
CA TRP A 27 6.03 3.58 -2.35
C TRP A 27 4.67 4.30 -2.18
N PRO A 28 4.62 5.63 -2.43
CA PRO A 28 3.41 6.42 -2.18
C PRO A 28 2.18 5.97 -2.97
N ALA A 29 2.36 5.36 -4.15
CA ALA A 29 1.23 4.84 -4.92
C ALA A 29 0.56 3.63 -4.25
N LEU A 30 1.32 2.81 -3.51
CA LEU A 30 0.79 1.68 -2.75
C LEU A 30 0.00 2.19 -1.54
N ASP A 31 0.53 3.20 -0.85
CA ASP A 31 -0.14 3.86 0.28
C ASP A 31 -1.46 4.52 -0.14
N GLN A 32 -1.45 5.29 -1.23
CA GLN A 32 -2.67 5.92 -1.75
C GLN A 32 -3.74 4.90 -2.12
N TYR A 33 -3.36 3.72 -2.61
CA TYR A 33 -4.29 2.63 -2.85
C TYR A 33 -4.81 2.03 -1.54
N HIS A 34 -3.93 1.82 -0.56
CA HIS A 34 -4.29 1.35 0.77
C HIS A 34 -5.32 2.26 1.45
N GLU A 35 -5.18 3.58 1.37
CA GLU A 35 -6.14 4.54 1.95
C GLU A 35 -7.59 4.30 1.49
N VAL A 36 -7.81 4.11 0.19
CA VAL A 36 -9.17 3.84 -0.34
C VAL A 36 -9.61 2.42 0.00
N MET A 37 -8.70 1.45 -0.01
CA MET A 37 -8.99 0.08 0.37
C MET A 37 -9.44 0.00 1.83
N ALA A 38 -8.67 0.52 2.77
CA ALA A 38 -9.00 0.53 4.20
C ALA A 38 -10.34 1.23 4.46
N ALA A 39 -10.57 2.37 3.81
CA ALA A 39 -11.82 3.13 3.96
C ALA A 39 -13.05 2.48 3.30
N THR A 40 -12.88 1.40 2.55
CA THR A 40 -13.98 0.63 1.93
C THR A 40 -14.12 -0.78 2.51
N PHE A 41 -13.01 -1.40 2.91
CA PHE A 41 -12.97 -2.73 3.49
C PHE A 41 -13.42 -2.75 4.95
N HIS A 42 -12.83 -1.94 5.84
CA HIS A 42 -13.16 -2.02 7.27
C HIS A 42 -14.66 -1.77 7.56
N PRO A 43 -15.33 -0.77 6.94
CA PRO A 43 -16.78 -0.63 7.10
C PRO A 43 -17.56 -1.84 6.58
N SER A 44 -17.05 -2.55 5.56
CA SER A 44 -17.73 -3.73 4.99
C SER A 44 -17.70 -4.95 5.91
N GLU A 45 -16.72 -5.04 6.82
CA GLU A 45 -16.64 -6.10 7.84
C GLU A 45 -17.81 -5.99 8.83
N GLU A 46 -18.31 -4.79 9.04
CA GLU A 46 -19.48 -4.48 9.88
C GLU A 46 -20.80 -4.43 9.08
N GLY A 47 -20.76 -4.82 7.81
CA GLY A 47 -21.93 -4.80 6.91
C GLY A 47 -22.27 -3.43 6.31
N ASN A 48 -21.46 -2.40 6.54
CA ASN A 48 -21.65 -1.09 5.91
C ASN A 48 -20.94 -1.02 4.55
N LEU A 49 -21.67 -1.36 3.49
CA LEU A 49 -21.16 -1.33 2.11
C LEU A 49 -21.33 0.03 1.41
N ALA A 50 -21.88 1.05 2.08
CA ALA A 50 -22.09 2.36 1.46
C ALA A 50 -20.76 3.03 0.99
N PRO A 51 -19.65 2.96 1.75
CA PRO A 51 -18.35 3.44 1.28
C PRO A 51 -17.86 2.70 0.04
N LEU A 52 -17.96 1.37 0.02
CA LEU A 52 -17.57 0.59 -1.16
C LEU A 52 -18.41 0.98 -2.39
N LYS A 53 -19.73 1.06 -2.23
CA LYS A 53 -20.65 1.36 -3.34
C LYS A 53 -20.37 2.74 -3.95
N SER A 54 -20.02 3.73 -3.13
CA SER A 54 -19.70 5.08 -3.58
C SER A 54 -18.27 5.25 -4.12
N ARG A 55 -17.30 4.46 -3.63
CA ARG A 55 -15.86 4.65 -3.94
C ARG A 55 -15.22 3.52 -4.76
N SER A 56 -15.98 2.51 -5.20
CA SER A 56 -15.45 1.40 -6.02
C SER A 56 -14.73 1.87 -7.30
N GLY A 57 -15.20 2.97 -7.89
CA GLY A 57 -14.53 3.61 -9.03
C GLY A 57 -13.14 4.17 -8.69
N GLU A 58 -12.97 4.74 -7.50
CA GLU A 58 -11.69 5.23 -6.96
C GLU A 58 -10.74 4.07 -6.65
N LEU A 59 -11.24 3.00 -6.04
CA LEU A 59 -10.48 1.76 -5.79
C LEU A 59 -9.91 1.17 -7.09
N LYS A 60 -10.75 1.09 -8.14
CA LYS A 60 -10.31 0.68 -9.49
C LYS A 60 -9.28 1.66 -10.08
N SER A 61 -9.49 2.97 -10.00
CA SER A 61 -8.58 3.93 -10.63
C SER A 61 -7.21 3.94 -9.95
N LYS A 62 -7.17 3.86 -8.62
CA LYS A 62 -5.93 3.82 -7.84
C LYS A 62 -5.15 2.52 -8.05
N SER A 63 -5.81 1.36 -8.18
CA SER A 63 -5.10 0.11 -8.56
C SER A 63 -4.53 0.18 -9.97
N ALA A 64 -5.25 0.81 -10.92
CA ALA A 64 -4.72 1.03 -12.26
C ALA A 64 -3.51 1.97 -12.25
N ARG A 65 -3.51 3.02 -11.41
CA ARG A 65 -2.38 3.92 -11.21
C ARG A 65 -1.19 3.22 -10.56
N LEU A 66 -1.42 2.42 -9.51
CA LEU A 66 -0.38 1.63 -8.86
C LEU A 66 0.35 0.74 -9.88
N ALA A 67 -0.41 0.03 -10.72
CA ALA A 67 0.16 -0.83 -11.76
C ALA A 67 0.87 -0.10 -12.92
N ALA A 68 0.72 1.22 -13.02
CA ALA A 68 1.35 2.04 -14.06
C ALA A 68 2.50 2.90 -13.53
N THR A 69 2.64 3.02 -12.21
CA THR A 69 3.69 3.81 -11.56
C THR A 69 4.97 2.97 -11.46
N ALA A 70 6.13 3.62 -11.50
CA ALA A 70 7.39 2.95 -11.25
C ALA A 70 7.39 2.28 -9.86
N ILE A 71 7.80 1.02 -9.82
CA ILE A 71 7.98 0.26 -8.58
C ILE A 71 9.38 0.59 -8.05
N PRO A 72 9.55 0.90 -6.74
CA PRO A 72 10.87 1.06 -6.15
C PRO A 72 11.76 -0.16 -6.44
N ALA A 73 13.03 0.08 -6.76
CA ALA A 73 13.93 -0.98 -7.24
C ALA A 73 14.01 -2.19 -6.28
N GLU A 74 14.00 -1.93 -4.97
CA GLU A 74 13.99 -2.93 -3.90
C GLU A 74 12.72 -3.80 -3.84
N PHE A 75 11.61 -3.36 -4.46
CA PHE A 75 10.35 -4.10 -4.50
C PHE A 75 10.03 -4.64 -5.91
N ASN A 76 10.91 -4.43 -6.89
CA ASN A 76 10.63 -4.78 -8.29
C ASN A 76 10.97 -6.25 -8.58
N SER A 77 10.19 -7.16 -8.00
CA SER A 77 10.31 -8.61 -8.23
C SER A 77 9.17 -9.15 -9.11
N PRO A 78 9.38 -10.28 -9.82
CA PRO A 78 8.31 -10.93 -10.58
C PRO A 78 7.07 -11.29 -9.74
N MET A 79 7.27 -11.64 -8.47
CA MET A 79 6.17 -11.98 -7.55
C MET A 79 5.32 -10.75 -7.21
N ILE A 80 5.97 -9.62 -6.92
CA ILE A 80 5.28 -8.35 -6.65
C ILE A 80 4.54 -7.85 -7.90
N LEU A 81 5.16 -7.92 -9.07
CA LEU A 81 4.51 -7.58 -10.35
C LEU A 81 3.25 -8.42 -10.61
N SER A 82 3.31 -9.73 -10.32
CA SER A 82 2.16 -10.63 -10.45
C SER A 82 1.03 -10.25 -9.48
N ALA A 83 1.36 -9.98 -8.21
CA ALA A 83 0.38 -9.59 -7.20
C ALA A 83 -0.29 -8.23 -7.51
N ILE A 84 0.45 -7.25 -8.06
CA ILE A 84 -0.14 -5.98 -8.53
C ILE A 84 -1.14 -6.19 -9.67
N LYS A 85 -0.83 -7.11 -10.60
CA LYS A 85 -1.72 -7.44 -11.71
C LYS A 85 -3.01 -8.08 -11.20
N GLU A 86 -2.91 -8.96 -10.20
CA GLU A 86 -4.04 -9.57 -9.48
C GLU A 86 -4.88 -8.49 -8.78
N LEU A 87 -4.26 -7.64 -7.97
CA LEU A 87 -4.90 -6.52 -7.27
C LEU A 87 -5.70 -5.59 -8.20
N LYS A 88 -5.10 -5.24 -9.35
CA LYS A 88 -5.76 -4.42 -10.39
C LYS A 88 -6.95 -5.14 -11.02
N LYS A 89 -6.81 -6.44 -11.32
CA LYS A 89 -7.87 -7.25 -11.91
C LYS A 89 -9.07 -7.33 -10.97
N GLU A 90 -8.83 -7.59 -9.70
CA GLU A 90 -9.88 -7.74 -8.69
C GLU A 90 -10.55 -6.41 -8.35
N SER A 91 -9.78 -5.33 -8.19
CA SER A 91 -10.33 -3.97 -8.00
C SER A 91 -11.27 -3.57 -9.14
N LYS A 92 -10.91 -3.91 -10.39
CA LYS A 92 -11.76 -3.69 -11.57
C LYS A 92 -13.01 -4.57 -11.54
N ALA A 93 -12.90 -5.82 -11.09
CA ALA A 93 -14.04 -6.73 -10.98
C ALA A 93 -15.05 -6.21 -9.94
N ILE A 94 -14.58 -5.74 -8.78
CA ILE A 94 -15.43 -5.18 -7.74
C ILE A 94 -16.19 -3.93 -8.22
N ASP A 95 -15.54 -2.95 -8.87
CA ASP A 95 -16.24 -1.79 -9.48
C ASP A 95 -17.30 -2.24 -10.49
N LYS A 96 -17.01 -3.28 -11.29
CA LYS A 96 -17.98 -3.83 -12.23
C LYS A 96 -19.19 -4.44 -11.53
N GLU A 97 -18.99 -5.24 -10.48
CA GLU A 97 -20.09 -5.90 -9.77
C GLU A 97 -20.92 -4.91 -8.95
N VAL A 98 -20.28 -3.91 -8.32
CA VAL A 98 -20.97 -2.78 -7.68
C VAL A 98 -21.87 -2.06 -8.68
N ARG A 99 -21.36 -1.72 -9.87
CA ARG A 99 -22.14 -1.00 -10.91
C ARG A 99 -23.29 -1.82 -11.49
N LYS A 100 -23.14 -3.14 -11.56
CA LYS A 100 -24.21 -4.04 -12.01
C LYS A 100 -25.29 -4.24 -10.96
N GLY A 101 -24.96 -4.09 -9.67
CA GLY A 101 -25.88 -4.34 -8.56
C GLY A 101 -26.39 -5.78 -8.47
N LYS A 102 -25.62 -6.77 -8.94
CA LYS A 102 -26.05 -8.18 -8.99
C LYS A 102 -25.62 -9.01 -7.78
N LEU A 103 -24.51 -8.63 -7.13
CA LEU A 103 -24.02 -9.33 -5.95
C LEU A 103 -24.78 -8.87 -4.71
N THR A 104 -25.00 -9.80 -3.80
CA THR A 104 -25.40 -9.52 -2.42
C THR A 104 -24.28 -8.79 -1.67
N ASP A 105 -24.64 -8.09 -0.59
CA ASP A 105 -23.64 -7.42 0.24
C ASP A 105 -22.63 -8.42 0.85
N GLN A 106 -23.07 -9.64 1.17
CA GLN A 106 -22.17 -10.70 1.65
C GLN A 106 -21.14 -11.13 0.59
N GLU A 107 -21.54 -11.24 -0.68
CA GLU A 107 -20.61 -11.56 -1.77
C GLU A 107 -19.64 -10.42 -2.06
N LEU A 108 -20.10 -9.17 -1.93
CA LEU A 108 -19.22 -7.99 -2.05
C LEU A 108 -18.20 -7.93 -0.91
N THR A 109 -18.61 -8.17 0.35
CA THR A 109 -17.68 -8.24 1.48
C THR A 109 -16.64 -9.36 1.29
N LYS A 110 -17.05 -10.54 0.83
CA LYS A 110 -16.10 -11.64 0.50
C LYS A 110 -15.11 -11.23 -0.59
N SER A 111 -15.58 -10.51 -1.61
CA SER A 111 -14.71 -10.00 -2.67
C SER A 111 -13.71 -8.96 -2.15
N MET A 112 -14.12 -8.10 -1.23
CA MET A 112 -13.23 -7.13 -0.59
C MET A 112 -12.20 -7.79 0.33
N ALA A 113 -12.58 -8.83 1.08
CA ALA A 113 -11.64 -9.60 1.89
C ALA A 113 -10.55 -10.26 1.03
N ALA A 114 -10.94 -10.90 -0.08
CA ALA A 114 -9.97 -11.48 -1.01
C ALA A 114 -9.03 -10.42 -1.61
N LEU A 115 -9.56 -9.26 -2.01
CA LEU A 115 -8.75 -8.15 -2.51
C LEU A 115 -7.77 -7.63 -1.45
N HIS A 116 -8.20 -7.57 -0.19
CA HIS A 116 -7.38 -7.16 0.95
C HIS A 116 -6.24 -8.15 1.22
N ASP A 117 -6.49 -9.46 1.10
CA ASP A 117 -5.45 -10.49 1.20
C ASP A 117 -4.38 -10.34 0.10
N VAL A 118 -4.78 -10.01 -1.12
CA VAL A 118 -3.83 -9.71 -2.22
C VAL A 118 -2.97 -8.49 -1.89
N PHE A 119 -3.55 -7.46 -1.28
CA PHE A 119 -2.79 -6.30 -0.82
C PHE A 119 -1.78 -6.69 0.28
N HIS A 120 -2.19 -7.46 1.28
CA HIS A 120 -1.29 -7.95 2.33
C HIS A 120 -0.18 -8.86 1.79
N LYS A 121 -0.46 -9.66 0.76
CA LYS A 121 0.58 -10.40 0.03
C LYS A 121 1.62 -9.45 -0.56
N ILE A 122 1.22 -8.34 -1.19
CA ILE A 122 2.20 -7.34 -1.70
C ILE A 122 3.03 -6.77 -0.56
N VAL A 123 2.41 -6.39 0.56
CA VAL A 123 3.11 -5.82 1.72
C VAL A 123 4.08 -6.82 2.34
N GLY A 124 3.65 -8.06 2.59
CA GLY A 124 4.51 -9.13 3.09
C GLY A 124 5.65 -9.40 2.12
N LEU A 125 5.37 -9.33 0.80
CA LEU A 125 6.44 -9.43 -0.17
C LEU A 125 7.46 -8.27 -0.04
N CYS A 126 7.02 -7.04 0.21
CA CYS A 126 7.96 -5.94 0.43
C CYS A 126 8.78 -6.08 1.73
N GLN A 127 8.29 -6.81 2.74
CA GLN A 127 8.96 -7.01 4.04
C GLN A 127 10.00 -8.13 4.01
N ASP A 128 9.69 -9.25 3.36
CA ASP A 128 10.53 -10.46 3.38
C ASP A 128 11.77 -10.36 2.47
N GLY A 129 11.88 -9.32 1.64
CA GLY A 129 13.08 -8.99 0.88
C GLY A 129 13.45 -9.96 -0.26
N HIS A 130 12.44 -10.56 -0.92
CA HIS A 130 12.55 -11.61 -1.99
C HIS A 130 13.81 -11.60 -2.84
#